data_AF-A0AAD7VUW6-F1
#
_entry.id   AF-A0AAD7VUW6-F1
#
_cell.length_a   1.000
_cell.length_b   1.000
_cell.length_c   1.000
_cell.angle_alpha   90.00
_cell.angle_beta   90.00
_cell.angle_gamma   90.00
#
_symmetry.space_group_name_H-M   'P 1'
#
loop_
_entity.id
_entity.type
_entity.pdbx_description
1 polymer ?
#
loop_
_entity_poly.entity_id
_entity_poly.type
_entity_poly.pdbx_seq_one_letter_code
_entity_poly.pdbx_strand_id
1 'polypeptide(L)'
;MDFILRCNNQHCRCLLTHQGVVTTCSHIFCIKCSNKVFAVSKVCPACDTSLDNPDDISLTLLNPTEEYKSSVLAGLSPAVISEISSRALSFWSYQYSQELLYQEFIVKSLSEKIDQVVQDRDRIARAADADIDSLKRHMNALKNERETLSKKNSELVDSLHDKSRQFTKLQALYDKLKRKMLLGSMQNAADEIVNNHNSVSESGFEVLNSSSLAPDRGLLGGHNLFNRELFASIAIMAFCG
;
A
#
# COMPACT_ATOMS: atom_id res chain seq x y z
N MET A 1 17.82 43.44 -4.46
CA MET A 1 17.89 42.67 -3.21
C MET A 1 19.34 42.51 -2.88
N ASP A 2 19.78 43.08 -1.77
CA ASP A 2 21.19 43.02 -1.38
C ASP A 2 21.56 41.60 -0.94
N PHE A 3 22.75 41.16 -1.30
CA PHE A 3 23.24 39.82 -0.99
C PHE A 3 23.54 39.71 0.51
N ILE A 4 22.85 38.79 1.21
CA ILE A 4 23.00 38.60 2.66
C ILE A 4 23.99 37.46 2.91
N LEU A 5 25.01 37.72 3.73
CA LEU A 5 25.99 36.71 4.13
C LEU A 5 25.34 35.57 4.90
N ARG A 6 25.82 34.36 4.66
CA ARG A 6 25.41 33.15 5.37
C ARG A 6 26.61 32.52 6.04
N CYS A 7 26.38 31.86 7.16
CA CYS A 7 27.43 31.07 7.83
C CYS A 7 28.05 30.06 6.86
N ASN A 8 29.38 30.04 6.71
CA ASN A 8 30.08 29.10 5.84
C ASN A 8 30.18 27.68 6.41
N ASN A 9 29.68 27.43 7.63
CA ASN A 9 29.42 26.06 8.08
C ASN A 9 28.25 25.49 7.28
N GLN A 10 28.54 24.47 6.46
CA GLN A 10 27.60 23.82 5.53
C GLN A 10 26.34 23.25 6.21
N HIS A 11 26.44 22.85 7.48
CA HIS A 11 25.29 22.35 8.23
C HIS A 11 24.46 23.46 8.91
N CYS A 12 25.02 24.68 9.03
CA CYS A 12 24.35 25.79 9.72
C CYS A 12 23.70 26.76 8.74
N ARG A 13 24.48 27.36 7.83
CA ARG A 13 24.02 28.23 6.74
C ARG A 13 23.04 29.36 7.12
N CYS A 14 22.96 29.70 8.41
CA CYS A 14 22.06 30.74 8.90
C CYS A 14 22.46 32.10 8.34
N LEU A 15 21.48 32.98 8.17
CA LEU A 15 21.71 34.37 7.76
C LEU A 15 22.50 35.11 8.84
N LEU A 16 23.47 35.91 8.41
CA LEU A 16 24.28 36.75 9.27
C LEU A 16 23.81 38.19 9.09
N THR A 17 23.08 38.70 10.08
CA THR A 17 22.43 40.01 9.99
C THR A 17 23.19 41.10 10.73
N HIS A 18 23.64 40.85 11.97
CA HIS A 18 24.24 41.91 12.81
C HIS A 18 25.74 41.73 13.01
N GLN A 19 26.17 40.50 13.27
CA GLN A 19 27.55 40.15 13.60
C GLN A 19 27.95 38.83 12.95
N GLY A 20 29.22 38.70 12.62
CA GLY A 20 29.83 37.46 12.15
C GLY A 20 31.30 37.40 12.51
N VAL A 21 31.86 36.19 12.54
CA VAL A 21 33.30 35.99 12.74
C VAL A 21 33.92 35.71 11.39
N VAL A 22 34.75 36.65 10.93
CA VAL A 22 35.47 36.59 9.65
C VAL A 22 36.87 36.05 9.89
N THR A 23 37.38 35.31 8.91
CA THR A 23 38.73 34.75 8.91
C THR A 23 39.56 35.31 7.76
N THR A 24 40.89 35.28 7.89
CA THR A 24 41.83 35.73 6.83
C THR A 24 41.75 34.88 5.56
N CYS A 25 41.30 33.62 5.67
CA CYS A 25 40.98 32.76 4.52
C CYS A 25 39.62 33.08 3.85
N SER A 26 39.06 34.27 4.10
CA SER A 26 37.80 34.77 3.51
C SER A 26 36.53 34.01 3.88
N HIS A 27 36.53 33.22 4.95
CA HIS A 27 35.31 32.59 5.47
C HIS A 27 34.68 33.39 6.61
N ILE A 28 33.35 33.32 6.72
CA ILE A 28 32.55 33.96 7.76
C ILE A 28 31.60 32.96 8.44
N PHE A 29 31.51 33.05 9.76
CA PHE A 29 30.71 32.14 10.59
C PHE A 29 29.79 32.91 11.55
N CYS A 30 28.68 32.29 11.93
CA CYS A 30 27.88 32.80 13.05
C CYS A 30 28.63 32.60 14.37
N ILE A 31 28.34 33.43 15.36
CA ILE A 31 28.96 33.38 16.70
C ILE A 31 28.88 31.98 17.30
N LYS A 32 27.73 31.30 17.18
CA LYS A 32 27.53 29.96 17.72
C LYS A 32 28.49 28.93 17.10
N CYS A 33 28.68 28.97 15.79
CA CYS A 33 29.60 28.04 15.09
C CYS A 33 31.05 28.38 15.43
N SER A 34 31.40 29.67 15.40
CA SER A 34 32.73 30.16 15.75
C SER A 34 33.16 29.70 17.15
N ASN A 35 32.31 29.93 18.15
CA ASN A 35 32.61 29.57 19.54
C ASN A 35 32.79 28.07 19.73
N LYS A 36 32.08 27.24 18.94
CA LYS A 36 32.21 25.78 19.01
C LYS A 36 33.53 25.29 18.41
N VAL A 37 33.95 25.86 17.28
CA VAL A 37 35.12 25.38 16.53
C VAL A 37 36.41 25.97 17.08
N PHE A 38 36.48 27.30 17.19
CA PHE A 38 37.72 27.99 17.52
C PHE A 38 38.09 27.92 19.01
N ALA A 39 37.17 27.45 19.88
CA ALA A 39 37.51 27.11 21.26
C ALA A 39 38.33 25.81 21.37
N VAL A 40 38.27 24.94 20.35
CA VAL A 40 38.95 23.63 20.34
C VAL A 40 40.19 23.66 19.46
N SER A 41 40.08 24.24 18.27
CA SER A 41 41.17 24.29 17.28
C SER A 41 41.11 25.57 16.47
N LYS A 42 42.27 26.20 16.23
CA LYS A 42 42.40 27.35 15.33
C LYS A 42 42.52 26.91 13.86
N VAL A 43 41.58 26.10 13.41
CA VAL A 43 41.53 25.62 12.02
C VAL A 43 40.19 26.05 11.42
N CYS A 44 40.23 26.61 10.22
CA CYS A 44 39.02 27.03 9.51
C CYS A 44 38.16 25.80 9.17
N PRO A 45 36.89 25.71 9.64
CA PRO A 45 36.05 24.54 9.39
C PRO A 45 35.50 24.46 7.95
N ALA A 46 35.82 25.43 7.09
CA ALA A 46 35.37 25.46 5.70
C ALA A 46 36.47 25.09 4.68
N CYS A 47 37.74 25.31 5.01
CA CYS A 47 38.87 25.09 4.10
C CYS A 47 40.13 24.53 4.77
N ASP A 48 40.04 24.15 6.04
CA ASP A 48 41.10 23.52 6.83
C ASP A 48 42.40 24.33 6.96
N THR A 49 42.37 25.61 6.63
CA THR A 49 43.50 26.52 6.83
C THR A 49 43.76 26.75 8.32
N SER A 50 45.03 26.64 8.75
CA SER A 50 45.45 27.00 10.11
C SER A 50 45.38 28.52 10.31
N LEU A 51 44.83 28.95 11.45
CA LEU A 51 44.52 30.34 11.80
C LEU A 51 45.28 30.74 13.07
N ASP A 52 46.60 30.56 13.06
CA ASP A 52 47.45 30.69 14.25
C ASP A 52 47.72 32.14 14.65
N ASN A 53 47.65 33.08 13.70
CA ASN A 53 47.95 34.48 13.96
C ASN A 53 46.81 35.15 14.77
N PRO A 54 47.13 36.17 15.59
CA PRO A 54 46.12 36.87 16.39
C PRO A 54 44.97 37.47 15.57
N ASP A 55 45.27 37.95 14.36
CA ASP A 55 44.32 38.63 13.48
C ASP A 55 43.63 37.68 12.47
N ASP A 56 43.91 36.38 12.53
CA ASP A 56 43.34 35.40 11.60
C ASP A 56 41.84 35.19 11.81
N ILE A 57 41.31 35.56 12.98
CA ILE A 57 39.92 35.41 13.38
C ILE A 57 39.46 36.73 14.01
N SER A 58 38.49 37.39 13.39
CA SER A 58 38.00 38.69 13.84
C SER A 58 36.47 38.74 13.90
N LEU A 59 35.95 39.35 14.96
CA LEU A 59 34.53 39.65 15.09
C LEU A 59 34.20 40.92 14.29
N THR A 60 33.28 40.80 13.35
CA THR A 60 32.87 41.89 12.46
C THR A 60 31.42 42.28 12.72
N LEU A 61 31.17 43.59 12.84
CA LEU A 61 29.85 44.19 12.78
C LEU A 61 29.43 44.32 11.32
N LEU A 62 28.33 43.68 10.94
CA LEU A 62 27.86 43.64 9.56
C LEU A 62 27.03 44.89 9.20
N ASN A 63 26.41 45.50 10.20
CA ASN A 63 25.64 46.74 10.08
C ASN A 63 26.16 47.80 11.06
N PRO A 64 27.33 48.41 10.79
CA PRO A 64 27.86 49.49 11.63
C PRO A 64 27.05 50.78 11.48
N THR A 65 27.15 51.69 12.46
CA THR A 65 26.53 53.02 12.41
C THR A 65 27.22 53.93 11.39
N GLU A 66 26.56 55.00 10.94
CA GLU A 66 27.13 55.96 9.97
C GLU A 66 28.38 56.67 10.53
N GLU A 67 28.40 56.93 11.84
CA GLU A 67 29.54 57.53 12.53
C GLU A 67 30.76 56.58 12.52
N TYR A 68 30.53 55.28 12.70
CA TYR A 68 31.59 54.28 12.62
C TYR A 68 32.13 54.17 11.19
N LYS A 69 31.26 54.12 10.18
CA LYS A 69 31.66 54.08 8.76
C LYS A 69 32.54 55.28 8.39
N SER A 70 32.22 56.46 8.93
CA SER A 70 32.97 57.70 8.67
C SER A 70 34.33 57.75 9.37
N SER A 71 34.48 57.06 10.50
CA SER A 71 35.67 57.15 11.36
C SER A 71 36.65 55.98 11.18
N VAL A 72 36.18 54.79 10.82
CA VAL A 72 36.99 53.55 10.83
C VAL A 72 38.22 53.60 9.91
N LEU A 73 38.20 54.40 8.85
CA LEU A 73 39.34 54.59 7.93
C LEU A 73 40.00 55.97 8.04
N ALA A 74 39.50 56.85 8.92
CA ALA A 74 40.03 58.20 9.06
C ALA A 74 41.45 58.19 9.63
N GLY A 75 42.37 58.93 9.00
CA GLY A 75 43.79 58.98 9.39
C GLY A 75 44.69 57.96 8.68
N LEU A 76 44.12 57.05 7.89
CA LEU A 76 44.89 56.15 7.02
C LEU A 76 45.30 56.84 5.72
N SER A 77 46.42 56.41 5.12
CA SER A 77 46.84 56.92 3.82
C SER A 77 45.91 56.42 2.70
N PRO A 78 45.75 57.16 1.59
CA PRO A 78 44.92 56.72 0.46
C PRO A 78 45.31 55.33 -0.08
N ALA A 79 46.60 54.99 -0.04
CA ALA A 79 47.09 53.67 -0.46
C ALA A 79 46.53 52.54 0.42
N VAL A 80 46.58 52.71 1.74
CA VAL A 80 46.04 51.71 2.69
C VAL A 80 44.53 51.60 2.58
N ILE A 81 43.82 52.72 2.43
CA ILE A 81 42.36 52.73 2.24
C ILE A 81 41.96 51.95 0.98
N SER A 82 42.69 52.16 -0.12
CA SER A 82 42.45 51.44 -1.37
C SER A 82 42.72 49.93 -1.21
N GLU A 83 43.79 49.56 -0.52
CA GLU A 83 44.13 48.16 -0.24
C GLU A 83 43.05 47.45 0.60
N ILE A 84 42.59 48.08 1.69
CA ILE A 84 41.50 47.56 2.53
C ILE A 84 40.23 47.39 1.69
N SER A 85 39.88 48.40 0.88
CA SER A 85 38.71 48.35 0.02
C SER A 85 38.79 47.21 -0.99
N SER A 86 39.94 47.01 -1.63
CA SER A 86 40.17 45.92 -2.58
C SER A 86 39.99 44.55 -1.91
N ARG A 87 40.58 44.34 -0.73
CA ARG A 87 40.44 43.08 0.04
C ARG A 87 38.99 42.82 0.47
N ALA A 88 38.28 43.86 0.91
CA ALA A 88 36.87 43.75 1.26
C ALA A 88 35.99 43.36 0.05
N LEU A 89 36.26 43.92 -1.13
CA LEU A 89 35.58 43.53 -2.36
C LEU A 89 35.90 42.09 -2.75
N SER A 90 37.16 41.66 -2.66
CA SER A 90 37.56 40.27 -2.91
C SER A 90 36.86 39.29 -1.98
N PHE A 91 36.69 39.65 -0.69
CA PHE A 91 35.90 38.85 0.25
C PHE A 91 34.45 38.68 -0.24
N TRP A 92 33.77 39.76 -0.64
CA TRP A 92 32.40 39.67 -1.15
C TRP A 92 32.30 38.89 -2.46
N SER A 93 33.25 39.07 -3.39
CA SER A 93 33.32 38.28 -4.62
C SER A 93 33.44 36.79 -4.30
N TYR A 94 34.32 36.43 -3.36
CA TYR A 94 34.47 35.05 -2.90
C TYR A 94 33.16 34.50 -2.31
N GLN A 95 32.54 35.24 -1.40
CA GLN A 95 31.27 34.83 -0.76
C GLN A 95 30.15 34.65 -1.78
N TYR A 96 30.06 35.52 -2.79
CA TYR A 96 29.08 35.41 -3.86
C TYR A 96 29.31 34.16 -4.72
N SER A 97 30.55 33.93 -5.16
CA SER A 97 30.91 32.75 -5.94
C SER A 97 30.64 31.45 -5.17
N GLN A 98 30.99 31.40 -3.89
CA GLN A 98 30.73 30.23 -3.04
C GLN A 98 29.23 29.96 -2.87
N GLU A 99 28.41 31.01 -2.70
CA GLU A 99 26.96 30.86 -2.63
C GLU A 99 26.36 30.36 -3.94
N LEU A 100 26.82 30.90 -5.08
CA LEU A 100 26.36 30.48 -6.39
C LEU A 100 26.62 28.98 -6.62
N LEU A 101 27.84 28.52 -6.34
CA LEU A 101 28.22 27.10 -6.45
C LEU A 101 27.39 26.22 -5.49
N TYR A 102 27.17 26.67 -4.26
CA TYR A 102 26.34 25.94 -3.31
C TYR A 102 24.89 25.79 -3.82
N GLN A 103 24.29 26.88 -4.30
CA GLN A 103 22.93 26.84 -4.83
C GLN A 103 22.83 25.96 -6.09
N GLU A 104 23.82 26.02 -6.99
CA GLU A 104 23.89 25.15 -8.16
C GLU A 104 23.92 23.67 -7.77
N PHE A 105 24.74 23.29 -6.79
CA PHE A 105 24.80 21.92 -6.29
C PHE A 105 23.47 21.46 -5.68
N ILE A 106 22.83 22.31 -4.87
CA ILE A 106 21.53 22.00 -4.27
C ILE A 106 20.46 21.80 -5.35
N VAL A 107 20.41 22.69 -6.35
CA VAL A 107 19.47 22.56 -7.47
C VAL A 107 19.71 21.25 -8.21
N LYS A 108 20.96 20.92 -8.55
CA LYS A 108 21.29 19.67 -9.23
C LYS A 108 20.86 18.44 -8.43
N SER A 109 21.19 18.39 -7.14
CA SER A 109 20.82 17.27 -6.26
C SER A 109 19.31 17.12 -6.09
N LEU A 110 18.57 18.24 -6.02
CA LEU A 110 17.11 18.22 -5.98
C LEU A 110 16.51 17.75 -7.30
N SER A 111 17.03 18.19 -8.44
CA SER A 111 16.60 17.71 -9.76
C SER A 111 16.79 16.20 -9.91
N GLU A 112 17.95 15.67 -9.53
CA GLU A 112 18.22 14.22 -9.55
C GLU A 112 17.21 13.43 -8.68
N LYS A 113 16.86 13.96 -7.50
CA LYS A 113 15.84 13.34 -6.63
C LYS A 113 14.44 13.40 -7.24
N ILE A 114 14.09 14.50 -7.89
CA ILE A 114 12.81 14.64 -8.60
C ILE A 114 12.73 13.61 -9.72
N ASP A 115 13.78 13.49 -10.53
CA ASP A 115 13.84 12.52 -11.63
C ASP A 115 13.70 11.09 -11.11
N GLN A 116 14.37 10.75 -10.01
CA GLN A 116 14.25 9.45 -9.36
C GLN A 116 12.81 9.17 -8.92
N VAL A 117 12.17 10.12 -8.23
CA VAL A 117 10.78 9.97 -7.76
C VAL A 117 9.80 9.82 -8.93
N VAL A 118 10.01 10.57 -10.03
CA VAL A 118 9.19 10.45 -11.24
C VAL A 118 9.35 9.07 -11.88
N GLN A 119 10.57 8.56 -11.98
CA GLN A 119 10.83 7.22 -12.51
C GLN A 119 10.19 6.12 -11.65
N ASP A 120 10.31 6.23 -10.33
CA ASP A 120 9.71 5.28 -9.38
C ASP A 120 8.18 5.31 -9.45
N ARG A 121 7.58 6.50 -9.55
CA ARG A 121 6.14 6.66 -9.77
C ARG A 121 5.69 5.94 -11.04
N ASP A 122 6.39 6.17 -12.16
CA ASP A 122 6.02 5.57 -13.45
C ASP A 122 6.21 4.05 -13.45
N ARG A 123 7.22 3.55 -12.72
CA ARG A 123 7.42 2.12 -12.50
C ARG A 123 6.27 1.51 -11.71
N ILE A 124 5.86 2.13 -10.61
CA ILE A 124 4.75 1.66 -9.78
C ILE A 124 3.43 1.68 -10.56
N ALA A 125 3.16 2.75 -11.32
CA ALA A 125 1.97 2.86 -12.15
C ALA A 125 1.89 1.71 -13.17
N ARG A 126 2.98 1.44 -13.90
CA ARG A 126 3.04 0.33 -14.86
C ARG A 126 2.86 -1.04 -14.20
N ALA A 127 3.43 -1.25 -13.01
CA ALA A 127 3.24 -2.49 -12.27
C ALA A 127 1.77 -2.68 -11.84
N ALA A 128 1.14 -1.62 -11.33
CA ALA A 128 -0.27 -1.65 -10.96
C ALA A 128 -1.18 -1.91 -12.17
N ASP A 129 -0.91 -1.29 -13.33
CA ASP A 129 -1.65 -1.55 -14.56
C ASP A 129 -1.53 -3.03 -15.00
N ALA A 130 -0.33 -3.60 -14.91
CA ALA A 130 -0.10 -5.01 -15.22
C ALA A 130 -0.86 -5.96 -14.27
N ASP A 131 -0.91 -5.64 -12.97
CA ASP A 131 -1.66 -6.39 -11.98
C ASP A 131 -3.17 -6.29 -12.21
N ILE A 132 -3.67 -5.09 -12.53
CA ILE A 132 -5.07 -4.87 -12.92
C ILE A 132 -5.44 -5.74 -14.13
N ASP A 133 -4.61 -5.77 -15.16
CA ASP A 133 -4.86 -6.57 -16.36
C ASP A 133 -4.76 -8.08 -16.08
N SER A 134 -3.86 -8.50 -15.20
CA SER A 134 -3.78 -9.88 -14.74
C SER A 134 -5.04 -10.32 -13.97
N LEU A 135 -5.48 -9.50 -13.01
CA LEU A 135 -6.69 -9.75 -12.21
C LEU A 135 -7.95 -9.75 -13.08
N LYS A 136 -8.08 -8.82 -14.04
CA LYS A 136 -9.19 -8.81 -15.01
C LYS A 136 -9.23 -10.11 -15.83
N ARG A 137 -8.07 -10.57 -16.32
CA ARG A 137 -7.99 -11.85 -17.06
C ARG A 137 -8.42 -13.03 -16.19
N HIS A 138 -7.95 -13.10 -14.95
CA HIS A 138 -8.32 -14.17 -14.02
C HIS A 138 -9.81 -14.15 -13.67
N MET A 139 -10.36 -12.97 -13.38
CA MET A 139 -11.79 -12.79 -13.11
C MET A 139 -12.66 -13.25 -14.29
N ASN A 140 -12.28 -12.90 -15.52
CA ASN A 140 -12.99 -13.34 -16.72
C ASN A 140 -12.90 -14.86 -16.91
N ALA A 141 -11.74 -15.48 -16.65
CA ALA A 141 -11.58 -16.93 -16.71
C ALA A 141 -12.49 -17.64 -15.70
N LEU A 142 -12.48 -17.21 -14.43
CA LEU A 142 -13.34 -17.75 -13.38
C LEU A 142 -14.83 -17.55 -13.70
N LYS A 143 -15.21 -16.41 -14.27
CA LYS A 143 -16.58 -16.14 -14.71
C LYS A 143 -17.04 -17.15 -15.78
N ASN A 144 -16.22 -17.38 -16.79
CA ASN A 144 -16.51 -18.35 -17.86
C ASN A 144 -16.58 -19.79 -17.33
N GLU A 145 -15.70 -20.15 -16.39
CA GLU A 145 -15.71 -21.46 -15.74
C GLU A 145 -16.98 -21.66 -14.92
N ARG A 146 -17.37 -20.66 -14.12
CA ARG A 146 -18.63 -20.67 -13.36
C ARG A 146 -19.85 -20.85 -14.27
N GLU A 147 -19.90 -20.13 -15.39
CA GLU A 147 -21.00 -20.26 -16.37
C GLU A 147 -21.03 -21.67 -16.99
N THR A 148 -19.87 -22.23 -17.32
CA THR A 148 -19.74 -23.60 -17.83
C THR A 148 -20.20 -24.64 -16.82
N LEU A 149 -19.76 -24.53 -15.56
CA LEU A 149 -20.15 -25.43 -14.47
C LEU A 149 -21.65 -25.32 -14.16
N SER A 150 -22.19 -24.10 -14.14
CA SER A 150 -23.63 -23.87 -13.96
C SER A 150 -24.47 -24.58 -15.03
N LYS A 151 -24.06 -24.46 -16.31
CA LYS A 151 -24.72 -25.15 -17.42
C LYS A 151 -24.66 -26.67 -17.26
N LYS A 152 -23.48 -27.23 -16.99
CA LYS A 152 -23.31 -28.68 -16.75
C LYS A 152 -24.15 -29.17 -15.56
N ASN A 153 -24.24 -28.38 -14.50
CA ASN A 153 -25.06 -28.72 -13.34
C ASN A 153 -26.55 -28.77 -13.71
N SER A 154 -27.04 -27.80 -14.50
CA SER A 154 -28.42 -27.84 -15.02
C SER A 154 -28.68 -29.10 -15.85
N GLU A 155 -27.78 -29.43 -16.79
CA GLU A 155 -27.90 -30.63 -17.63
C GLU A 155 -27.92 -31.93 -16.81
N LEU A 156 -27.10 -32.02 -15.75
CA LEU A 156 -27.09 -33.16 -14.84
C LEU A 156 -28.38 -33.26 -14.01
N VAL A 157 -28.90 -32.13 -13.52
CA VAL A 157 -30.19 -32.08 -12.80
C VAL A 157 -31.32 -32.57 -13.68
N ASP A 158 -31.38 -32.11 -14.93
CA ASP A 158 -32.39 -32.54 -15.90
C ASP A 158 -32.28 -34.05 -16.18
N SER A 159 -31.06 -34.55 -16.41
CA SER A 159 -30.80 -35.98 -16.62
C SER A 159 -31.21 -36.83 -15.41
N LEU A 160 -30.91 -36.37 -14.20
CA LEU A 160 -31.29 -37.06 -12.96
C LEU A 160 -32.80 -37.11 -12.78
N HIS A 161 -33.49 -36.01 -13.10
CA HIS A 161 -34.95 -35.97 -13.06
C HIS A 161 -35.58 -36.94 -14.07
N ASP A 162 -35.02 -37.04 -15.29
CA ASP A 162 -35.44 -38.02 -16.29
C ASP A 162 -35.20 -39.47 -15.84
N LYS A 163 -34.03 -39.75 -15.26
CA LYS A 163 -33.73 -41.08 -14.69
C LYS A 163 -34.64 -41.43 -13.53
N SER A 164 -34.95 -40.48 -12.66
CA SER A 164 -35.92 -40.66 -11.56
C SER A 164 -37.33 -40.98 -12.08
N ARG A 165 -37.77 -40.30 -13.15
CA ARG A 165 -39.03 -40.62 -13.84
C ARG A 165 -39.03 -42.03 -14.43
N GLN A 166 -37.95 -42.43 -15.11
CA GLN A 166 -37.80 -43.78 -15.67
C GLN A 166 -37.81 -44.85 -14.56
N PHE A 167 -37.07 -44.62 -13.48
CA PHE A 167 -37.03 -45.51 -12.33
C PHE A 167 -38.42 -45.68 -11.70
N THR A 168 -39.15 -44.59 -11.48
CA THR A 168 -40.52 -44.63 -10.94
C THR A 168 -41.46 -45.47 -11.82
N LYS A 169 -41.37 -45.33 -13.15
CA LYS A 169 -42.14 -46.16 -14.10
C LYS A 169 -41.77 -47.63 -14.00
N LEU A 170 -40.48 -47.94 -13.94
CA LEU A 170 -39.98 -49.31 -13.83
C LEU A 170 -40.41 -49.95 -12.50
N GLN A 171 -40.31 -49.20 -11.40
CA GLN A 171 -40.77 -49.64 -10.07
C GLN A 171 -42.25 -49.98 -10.09
N ALA A 172 -43.10 -49.12 -10.66
CA ALA A 172 -44.53 -49.38 -10.79
C ALA A 172 -44.84 -50.65 -11.61
N LEU A 173 -44.07 -50.90 -12.68
CA LEU A 173 -44.19 -52.13 -13.48
C LEU A 173 -43.74 -53.37 -12.70
N TYR A 174 -42.61 -53.28 -11.99
CA TYR A 174 -42.11 -54.35 -11.13
C TYR A 174 -43.12 -54.72 -10.04
N ASP A 175 -43.67 -53.73 -9.33
CA ASP A 175 -44.69 -53.96 -8.29
C ASP A 175 -45.98 -54.54 -8.86
N LYS A 176 -46.34 -54.20 -10.10
CA LYS A 176 -47.46 -54.81 -10.82
C LYS A 176 -47.18 -56.28 -11.14
N LEU A 177 -45.99 -56.61 -11.62
CA LEU A 177 -45.58 -57.98 -11.93
C LEU A 177 -45.51 -58.84 -10.65
N LYS A 178 -44.91 -58.31 -9.58
CA LYS A 178 -44.82 -58.95 -8.28
C LYS A 178 -46.21 -59.27 -7.71
N ARG A 179 -47.15 -58.31 -7.76
CA ARG A 179 -48.55 -58.53 -7.37
C ARG A 179 -49.22 -59.62 -8.19
N LYS A 180 -49.03 -59.62 -9.52
CA LYS A 180 -49.57 -60.68 -10.40
C LYS A 180 -49.02 -62.07 -10.06
N MET A 181 -47.73 -62.18 -9.78
CA MET A 181 -47.11 -63.47 -9.41
C MET A 181 -47.60 -63.95 -8.04
N LEU A 182 -47.72 -63.05 -7.06
CA LEU A 182 -48.29 -63.38 -5.75
C LEU A 182 -49.76 -63.82 -5.88
N LEU A 183 -50.57 -63.09 -6.65
CA LEU A 183 -51.95 -63.45 -6.96
C LEU A 183 -52.05 -64.77 -7.73
N GLY A 184 -51.14 -65.06 -8.67
CA GLY A 184 -51.08 -66.34 -9.37
C GLY A 184 -50.71 -67.50 -8.44
N SER A 185 -49.77 -67.28 -7.51
CA SER A 185 -49.45 -68.26 -6.46
C SER A 185 -50.62 -68.47 -5.49
N MET A 186 -51.36 -67.41 -5.14
CA MET A 186 -52.55 -67.50 -4.29
C MET A 186 -53.73 -68.12 -5.03
N GLN A 187 -53.89 -67.87 -6.33
CA GLN A 187 -54.91 -68.49 -7.18
C GLN A 187 -54.60 -69.98 -7.34
N ASN A 188 -53.34 -70.36 -7.56
CA ASN A 188 -52.93 -71.75 -7.62
C ASN A 188 -53.16 -72.45 -6.26
N ALA A 189 -52.82 -71.81 -5.14
CA ALA A 189 -53.11 -72.36 -3.80
C ALA A 189 -54.62 -72.40 -3.49
N ALA A 190 -55.40 -71.43 -3.96
CA ALA A 190 -56.85 -71.42 -3.83
C ALA A 190 -57.52 -72.47 -4.72
N ASP A 191 -57.02 -72.70 -5.94
CA ASP A 191 -57.45 -73.78 -6.82
C ASP A 191 -57.05 -75.16 -6.23
N GLU A 192 -55.93 -75.23 -5.50
CA GLU A 192 -55.52 -76.40 -4.71
C GLU A 192 -56.43 -76.63 -3.50
N ILE A 193 -56.90 -75.57 -2.82
CA ILE A 193 -57.88 -75.65 -1.73
C ILE A 193 -59.28 -76.00 -2.26
N VAL A 194 -59.70 -75.44 -3.39
CA VAL A 194 -61.00 -75.72 -4.04
C VAL A 194 -61.05 -77.15 -4.58
N ASN A 195 -59.93 -77.69 -5.09
CA ASN A 195 -59.84 -79.11 -5.47
C ASN A 195 -59.76 -80.07 -4.27
N ASN A 196 -59.53 -79.58 -3.05
CA ASN A 196 -59.20 -80.44 -1.91
C ASN A 196 -60.00 -80.15 -0.61
N HIS A 197 -61.16 -79.49 -0.68
CA HIS A 197 -62.01 -79.37 0.50
C HIS A 197 -63.52 -79.57 0.24
N ASN A 198 -63.95 -80.81 0.42
CA ASN A 198 -65.21 -81.11 1.10
C ASN A 198 -64.95 -80.99 2.62
N SER A 199 -65.73 -80.13 3.32
CA SER A 199 -65.94 -79.97 4.78
C SER A 199 -65.54 -78.60 5.42
N VAL A 200 -66.53 -77.72 5.64
CA VAL A 200 -67.02 -77.18 6.96
C VAL A 200 -65.95 -76.73 8.00
N SER A 201 -65.98 -75.61 8.73
CA SER A 201 -66.84 -74.41 8.90
C SER A 201 -66.18 -73.43 9.90
N GLU A 202 -66.61 -72.15 9.89
CA GLU A 202 -66.75 -71.13 11.01
C GLU A 202 -65.62 -70.90 12.03
N SER A 203 -65.29 -69.70 12.55
CA SER A 203 -66.02 -68.44 12.79
C SER A 203 -65.05 -67.34 13.27
N GLY A 204 -65.43 -66.06 13.24
CA GLY A 204 -65.05 -65.09 14.27
C GLY A 204 -64.35 -63.78 13.85
N PHE A 205 -65.12 -62.70 13.94
CA PHE A 205 -64.86 -61.24 13.85
C PHE A 205 -63.72 -60.76 14.79
N GLU A 206 -62.96 -59.67 14.57
CA GLU A 206 -63.36 -58.27 14.74
C GLU A 206 -62.22 -57.27 14.35
N VAL A 207 -62.58 -55.99 14.24
CA VAL A 207 -61.96 -54.83 13.54
C VAL A 207 -60.97 -54.00 14.39
N LEU A 208 -60.06 -53.24 13.73
CA LEU A 208 -59.55 -51.84 14.02
C LEU A 208 -58.06 -51.73 13.65
N ASN A 209 -57.42 -50.59 13.33
CA ASN A 209 -57.71 -49.33 12.65
C ASN A 209 -56.33 -48.62 12.48
N SER A 210 -56.15 -47.86 11.41
CA SER A 210 -55.28 -46.66 11.21
C SER A 210 -53.89 -46.51 11.87
N SER A 211 -52.86 -46.21 11.04
CA SER A 211 -51.96 -45.01 11.10
C SER A 211 -50.78 -45.22 10.15
N SER A 212 -50.65 -44.49 9.02
CA SER A 212 -50.05 -43.15 8.87
C SER A 212 -48.61 -43.05 9.39
N LEU A 213 -47.64 -42.95 8.48
CA LEU A 213 -46.53 -42.01 8.56
C LEU A 213 -46.02 -41.71 7.14
N ALA A 214 -46.22 -40.45 6.76
CA ALA A 214 -45.79 -39.84 5.52
C ALA A 214 -44.26 -39.56 5.57
N PRO A 215 -43.66 -39.12 4.44
CA PRO A 215 -42.22 -39.00 4.26
C PRO A 215 -41.71 -37.68 4.81
N ASP A 216 -40.47 -37.64 5.29
CA ASP A 216 -39.81 -36.37 5.57
C ASP A 216 -38.86 -35.96 4.45
N ARG A 217 -39.07 -34.74 3.97
CA ARG A 217 -38.35 -34.05 2.91
C ARG A 217 -37.78 -32.80 3.58
N GLY A 218 -36.47 -32.78 3.81
CA GLY A 218 -35.76 -31.60 4.34
C GLY A 218 -34.63 -31.17 3.41
N LEU A 219 -34.92 -30.19 2.55
CA LEU A 219 -33.97 -29.43 1.75
C LEU A 219 -33.52 -28.19 2.55
N LEU A 220 -32.25 -27.81 2.37
CA LEU A 220 -31.65 -26.46 2.48
C LEU A 220 -31.39 -25.86 3.87
N GLY A 221 -30.12 -25.49 4.08
CA GLY A 221 -29.72 -24.60 5.16
C GLY A 221 -28.20 -24.44 5.34
N GLY A 222 -27.44 -24.28 4.26
CA GLY A 222 -25.97 -24.13 4.29
C GLY A 222 -25.49 -22.80 3.70
N HIS A 223 -25.95 -21.68 4.26
CA HIS A 223 -25.31 -20.37 4.06
C HIS A 223 -24.78 -19.91 5.42
N ASN A 224 -23.46 -19.76 5.55
CA ASN A 224 -22.77 -18.72 6.35
C ASN A 224 -21.32 -19.13 6.65
N LEU A 225 -20.45 -19.16 5.63
CA LEU A 225 -19.00 -19.16 5.82
C LEU A 225 -18.32 -18.41 4.66
N PHE A 226 -18.70 -17.16 4.39
CA PHE A 226 -17.91 -16.28 3.53
C PHE A 226 -18.26 -14.82 3.81
N ASN A 227 -18.02 -14.35 5.03
CA ASN A 227 -18.09 -12.92 5.33
C ASN A 227 -17.26 -12.51 6.56
N ARG A 228 -16.00 -12.98 6.64
CA ARG A 228 -15.03 -12.44 7.62
C ARG A 228 -13.75 -11.88 7.02
N GLU A 229 -13.55 -11.94 5.70
CA GLU A 229 -12.34 -11.36 5.08
C GLU A 229 -12.58 -10.11 4.23
N LEU A 230 -13.84 -9.73 3.95
CA LEU A 230 -14.12 -8.53 3.14
C LEU A 230 -14.10 -7.21 3.93
N PHE A 231 -14.11 -7.26 5.27
CA PHE A 231 -14.09 -6.06 6.12
C PHE A 231 -12.68 -5.59 6.51
N ALA A 232 -11.63 -6.32 6.15
CA ALA A 232 -10.25 -5.93 6.45
C ALA A 232 -9.62 -4.98 5.41
N SER A 233 -10.13 -4.93 4.18
CA SER A 233 -9.54 -4.11 3.10
C SER A 233 -10.09 -2.68 2.99
N ILE A 234 -11.15 -2.32 3.71
CA ILE A 234 -11.71 -0.94 3.66
C ILE A 234 -11.05 -0.01 4.70
N ALA A 235 -10.29 -0.55 5.67
CA ALA A 235 -9.63 0.25 6.70
C ALA A 235 -8.31 0.92 6.26
N ILE A 236 -7.76 0.58 5.08
CA ILE A 236 -6.44 1.09 4.65
C ILE A 236 -6.55 2.37 3.78
N MET A 237 -7.74 2.72 3.27
CA MET A 237 -7.94 3.95 2.47
C MET A 237 -8.39 5.20 3.27
N ALA A 238 -8.28 5.19 4.60
CA ALA A 238 -8.68 6.33 5.44
C ALA A 238 -7.51 7.04 6.16
N PHE A 239 -6.25 6.69 5.86
CA PHE A 239 -5.08 7.26 6.55
C PHE A 239 -4.04 7.97 5.68
N CYS A 240 -4.38 8.32 4.43
CA CYS A 240 -3.63 9.28 3.63
C CYS A 240 -4.56 10.41 3.19
N GLY A 241 -4.70 11.40 4.08
CA GLY A 241 -5.18 12.75 3.79
C GLY A 241 -4.10 13.74 4.18
#